data_AF-A0A8S1UPX4-F1
#
_entry.id   AF-A0A8S1UPX4-F1
#
_cell.length_a   1.000
_cell.length_b   1.000
_cell.length_c   1.000
_cell.angle_alpha   90.00
_cell.angle_beta   90.00
_cell.angle_gamma   90.00
#
_symmetry.space_group_name_H-M   'P 1'
#
loop_
_entity.id
_entity.type
_entity.pdbx_description
1 polymer ?
#
loop_
_entity_poly.entity_id
_entity_poly.type
_entity_poly.pdbx_seq_one_letter_code
_entity_poly.pdbx_strand_id
1 'polypeptide(L)'
;MLGQFHSKYEIDDLFRKIIEDKYELMQRTKADNPNLLLPKDFSKFITERLFMDLLLTIYDYCVELHKLEKKQAILDQQSKERIGIAPKLLSSETDKINLKLKEISEIYSKILLKKGTYNIIIKDQKFFETLIYFITQVLKEVFDKSDYKYIEEEINRIFRTNPFNLLKRKHINEKIEQKHYGARDYKVIKHDFNPDDDLSKNELIQRILTRRGMPKSIDREMMVEKSNLKPFFIKSTRCAAINARSPLIAIMLPSVKERLFQMENERKQMASKFTQKQKHVKDKVEFWIQDLENRQTRIKSEHENNHDKSKIKNKGSQSFCQ
;
A
#
# COMPACT_ATOMS: atom_id res chain seq x y z
N MET A 1 -5.03 -21.43 -2.95
CA MET A 1 -6.17 -21.34 -3.90
C MET A 1 -6.78 -19.93 -3.86
N LEU A 2 -6.09 -18.93 -4.44
CA LEU A 2 -6.57 -17.55 -4.45
C LEU A 2 -7.00 -17.19 -5.87
N GLY A 3 -8.28 -17.39 -6.21
CA GLY A 3 -8.79 -17.02 -7.53
C GLY A 3 -10.04 -17.72 -8.05
N GLN A 4 -10.69 -18.61 -7.28
CA GLN A 4 -12.03 -19.05 -7.67
C GLN A 4 -13.01 -17.92 -7.34
N PHE A 5 -13.65 -17.38 -8.38
CA PHE A 5 -14.66 -16.33 -8.28
C PHE A 5 -15.87 -16.89 -7.53
N HIS A 6 -15.83 -16.79 -6.22
CA HIS A 6 -17.03 -16.96 -5.40
C HIS A 6 -17.92 -15.74 -5.63
N SER A 7 -19.22 -15.97 -5.79
CA SER A 7 -20.20 -14.89 -5.78
C SER A 7 -20.03 -14.08 -4.49
N LYS A 8 -20.30 -12.77 -4.54
CA LYS A 8 -20.21 -11.91 -3.35
C LYS A 8 -20.98 -12.51 -2.15
N TYR A 9 -22.10 -13.18 -2.43
CA TYR A 9 -22.91 -13.87 -1.43
C TYR A 9 -22.22 -15.09 -0.81
N GLU A 10 -21.52 -15.88 -1.61
CA GLU A 10 -20.77 -17.06 -1.14
C GLU A 10 -19.62 -16.67 -0.22
N ILE A 11 -18.96 -15.53 -0.51
CA ILE A 11 -17.89 -15.00 0.33
C ILE A 11 -18.46 -14.48 1.67
N ASP A 12 -19.59 -13.78 1.65
CA ASP A 12 -20.26 -13.30 2.87
C ASP A 12 -20.60 -14.49 3.80
N ASP A 13 -21.17 -15.56 3.27
CA ASP A 13 -21.56 -16.76 4.04
C ASP A 13 -20.34 -17.53 4.58
N LEU A 14 -19.29 -17.65 3.76
CA LEU A 14 -18.02 -18.24 4.20
C LEU A 14 -17.44 -17.48 5.40
N PHE A 15 -17.40 -16.14 5.33
CA PHE A 15 -16.88 -15.33 6.43
C PHE A 15 -17.73 -15.46 7.70
N ARG A 16 -19.06 -15.51 7.58
CA ARG A 16 -19.95 -15.72 8.75
C ARG A 16 -19.60 -17.00 9.48
N LYS A 17 -19.48 -18.11 8.74
CA LYS A 17 -19.10 -19.40 9.32
C LYS A 17 -17.73 -19.33 10.00
N ILE A 18 -16.72 -18.77 9.34
CA ILE A 18 -15.37 -18.62 9.91
C ILE A 18 -15.40 -17.76 11.18
N ILE A 19 -16.17 -16.67 11.19
CA ILE A 19 -16.31 -15.79 12.36
C ILE A 19 -16.92 -16.56 13.53
N GLU A 20 -17.96 -17.34 13.31
CA GLU A 20 -18.59 -18.19 14.33
C GLU A 20 -17.58 -19.19 14.89
N ASP A 21 -16.93 -19.97 14.03
CA ASP A 21 -15.92 -20.97 14.41
C ASP A 21 -14.77 -20.35 15.23
N LYS A 22 -14.24 -19.20 14.78
CA LYS A 22 -13.14 -18.51 15.46
C LYS A 22 -13.58 -17.88 16.77
N TYR A 23 -14.80 -17.36 16.85
CA TYR A 23 -15.30 -16.78 18.07
C TYR A 23 -15.60 -17.85 19.13
N GLU A 24 -16.13 -19.01 18.73
CA GLU A 24 -16.25 -20.17 19.61
C GLU A 24 -14.88 -20.61 20.14
N LEU A 25 -13.88 -20.70 19.27
CA LEU A 25 -12.52 -21.04 19.70
C LEU A 25 -11.99 -20.02 20.73
N MET A 26 -12.18 -18.72 20.50
CA MET A 26 -11.79 -17.69 21.48
C MET A 26 -12.50 -17.85 22.83
N GLN A 27 -13.78 -18.22 22.83
CA GLN A 27 -14.53 -18.47 24.06
C GLN A 27 -13.98 -19.69 24.82
N ARG A 28 -13.68 -20.79 24.11
CA ARG A 28 -13.06 -21.98 24.71
C ARG A 28 -11.69 -21.64 25.31
N THR A 29 -10.83 -20.96 24.55
CA THR A 29 -9.51 -20.54 25.06
C THR A 29 -9.61 -19.64 26.28
N LYS A 30 -10.63 -18.78 26.37
CA LYS A 30 -10.90 -17.96 27.55
C LYS A 30 -11.41 -18.78 28.74
N ALA A 31 -12.20 -19.83 28.50
CA ALA A 31 -12.62 -20.75 29.56
C ALA A 31 -11.41 -21.47 30.15
N ASP A 32 -10.46 -21.89 29.29
CA ASP A 32 -9.20 -22.53 29.72
C ASP A 32 -8.25 -21.54 30.39
N ASN A 33 -8.26 -20.27 29.96
CA ASN A 33 -7.38 -19.20 30.47
C ASN A 33 -8.20 -17.98 30.90
N PRO A 34 -8.66 -17.91 32.16
CA PRO A 34 -9.53 -16.83 32.65
C PRO A 34 -8.86 -15.44 32.66
N ASN A 35 -7.52 -15.41 32.58
CA ASN A 35 -6.73 -14.18 32.43
C ASN A 35 -6.90 -13.52 31.06
N LEU A 36 -7.42 -14.24 30.05
CA LEU A 36 -7.70 -13.69 28.74
C LEU A 36 -8.92 -12.78 28.79
N LEU A 37 -8.72 -11.55 28.31
CA LEU A 37 -9.75 -10.54 28.33
C LEU A 37 -10.49 -10.53 26.99
N LEU A 38 -11.74 -10.97 27.02
CA LEU A 38 -12.68 -10.82 25.91
C LEU A 38 -13.68 -9.72 26.25
N PRO A 39 -13.78 -8.64 25.45
CA PRO A 39 -14.74 -7.56 25.70
C PRO A 39 -16.18 -8.09 25.72
N LYS A 40 -16.98 -7.65 26.69
CA LYS A 40 -18.34 -8.16 26.92
C LYS A 40 -19.26 -8.04 25.70
N ASP A 41 -19.15 -6.94 24.96
CA ASP A 41 -19.98 -6.66 23.78
C ASP A 41 -19.35 -7.11 22.46
N PHE A 42 -18.27 -7.91 22.51
CA PHE A 42 -17.54 -8.32 21.32
C PHE A 42 -18.36 -9.29 20.46
N SER A 43 -19.06 -10.27 21.07
CA SER A 43 -19.97 -11.19 20.36
C SER A 43 -21.00 -10.42 19.54
N LYS A 44 -21.69 -9.48 20.19
CA LYS A 44 -22.69 -8.64 19.53
C LYS A 44 -22.04 -7.88 18.37
N PHE A 45 -20.87 -7.28 18.59
CA PHE A 45 -20.19 -6.50 17.56
C PHE A 45 -19.80 -7.31 16.32
N ILE A 46 -19.23 -8.50 16.46
CA ILE A 46 -18.76 -9.29 15.31
C ILE A 46 -19.92 -9.82 14.43
N THR A 47 -21.15 -9.83 14.96
CA THR A 47 -22.36 -10.16 14.17
C THR A 47 -22.93 -8.94 13.44
N GLU A 48 -22.50 -7.72 13.76
CA GLU A 48 -22.99 -6.50 13.14
C GLU A 48 -22.51 -6.39 11.68
N ARG A 49 -23.38 -5.85 10.80
CA ARG A 49 -23.03 -5.59 9.39
C ARG A 49 -21.77 -4.72 9.25
N LEU A 50 -21.57 -3.77 10.17
CA LEU A 50 -20.41 -2.88 10.17
C LEU A 50 -19.07 -3.64 10.31
N PHE A 51 -19.05 -4.73 11.09
CA PHE A 51 -17.86 -5.56 11.21
C PHE A 51 -17.62 -6.38 9.94
N MET A 52 -18.67 -6.97 9.37
CA MET A 52 -18.59 -7.70 8.10
C MET A 52 -18.08 -6.80 6.97
N ASP A 53 -18.61 -5.58 6.84
CA ASP A 53 -18.19 -4.63 5.81
C ASP A 53 -16.71 -4.23 6.00
N LEU A 54 -16.24 -4.08 7.25
CA LEU A 54 -14.83 -3.84 7.54
C LEU A 54 -13.97 -5.02 7.06
N LEU A 55 -14.35 -6.23 7.46
CA LEU A 55 -13.60 -7.45 7.18
C LEU A 55 -13.49 -7.72 5.67
N LEU A 56 -14.60 -7.60 4.94
CA LEU A 56 -14.64 -7.79 3.49
C LEU A 56 -13.80 -6.73 2.76
N THR A 57 -13.87 -5.47 3.19
CA THR A 57 -13.05 -4.41 2.59
C THR A 57 -11.55 -4.64 2.85
N ILE A 58 -11.19 -5.13 4.04
CA ILE A 58 -9.80 -5.51 4.36
C ILE A 58 -9.35 -6.73 3.53
N TYR A 59 -10.22 -7.73 3.38
CA TYR A 59 -9.93 -8.89 2.54
C TYR A 59 -9.66 -8.46 1.08
N ASP A 60 -10.54 -7.67 0.48
CA ASP A 60 -10.37 -7.11 -0.86
C ASP A 60 -9.05 -6.35 -0.98
N TYR A 61 -8.74 -5.52 0.01
CA TYR A 61 -7.48 -4.77 0.08
C TYR A 61 -6.27 -5.69 0.07
N CYS A 62 -6.25 -6.72 0.91
CA CYS A 62 -5.14 -7.68 0.99
C CYS A 62 -4.98 -8.48 -0.30
N VAL A 63 -6.09 -8.91 -0.93
CA VAL A 63 -6.07 -9.63 -2.21
C VAL A 63 -5.47 -8.74 -3.31
N GLU A 64 -5.94 -7.50 -3.44
CA GLU A 64 -5.45 -6.58 -4.47
C GLU A 64 -4.00 -6.16 -4.23
N LEU A 65 -3.60 -5.91 -2.98
CA LEU A 65 -2.21 -5.61 -2.63
C LEU A 65 -1.29 -6.78 -2.96
N HIS A 66 -1.69 -8.01 -2.64
CA HIS A 66 -0.89 -9.19 -2.91
C HIS A 66 -0.69 -9.43 -4.41
N LYS A 67 -1.74 -9.24 -5.22
CA LYS A 67 -1.64 -9.26 -6.70
C LYS A 67 -0.67 -8.21 -7.21
N LEU A 68 -0.74 -6.99 -6.65
CA LEU A 68 0.10 -5.87 -7.06
C LEU A 68 1.57 -6.11 -6.75
N GLU A 69 1.88 -6.62 -5.55
CA GLU A 69 3.24 -6.92 -5.14
C GLU A 69 3.86 -8.05 -5.97
N LYS A 70 3.09 -9.10 -6.29
CA LYS A 70 3.52 -10.15 -7.23
C LYS A 70 3.85 -9.57 -8.60
N LYS A 71 2.99 -8.69 -9.13
CA LYS A 71 3.24 -8.01 -10.41
C LYS A 71 4.51 -7.16 -10.34
N GLN A 72 4.70 -6.38 -9.27
CA GLN A 72 5.91 -5.57 -9.09
C GLN A 72 7.17 -6.43 -9.03
N ALA A 73 7.16 -7.56 -8.32
CA ALA A 73 8.30 -8.45 -8.24
C ALA A 73 8.72 -8.98 -9.63
N ILE A 74 7.74 -9.33 -10.48
CA ILE A 74 7.97 -9.74 -11.86
C ILE A 74 8.58 -8.59 -12.69
N LEU A 75 8.04 -7.37 -12.55
CA LEU A 75 8.56 -6.19 -13.25
C LEU A 75 9.99 -5.85 -12.81
N ASP A 76 10.28 -5.96 -11.52
CA ASP A 76 11.62 -5.73 -10.96
C ASP A 76 12.62 -6.76 -11.49
N GLN A 77 12.22 -8.03 -11.63
CA GLN A 77 13.05 -9.06 -12.24
C GLN A 77 13.33 -8.75 -13.72
N GLN A 78 12.29 -8.43 -14.50
CA GLN A 78 12.42 -8.06 -15.91
C GLN A 78 13.28 -6.80 -16.12
N SER A 79 13.24 -5.86 -15.16
CA SER A 79 14.05 -4.64 -15.23
C SER A 79 15.56 -4.92 -15.15
N LYS A 80 15.97 -5.99 -14.45
CA LYS A 80 17.38 -6.38 -14.32
C LYS A 80 17.91 -7.05 -15.59
N GLU A 81 17.03 -7.70 -16.33
CA GLU A 81 17.37 -8.46 -17.54
C GLU A 81 17.42 -7.59 -18.81
N ARG A 82 16.84 -6.37 -18.77
CA ARG A 82 16.73 -5.49 -19.94
C ARG A 82 17.70 -4.32 -19.89
N ILE A 83 18.34 -4.05 -21.03
CA ILE A 83 19.03 -2.77 -21.28
C ILE A 83 17.98 -1.80 -21.85
N GLY A 84 17.34 -1.01 -21.01
CA GLY A 84 16.29 -0.07 -21.45
C GLY A 84 15.47 0.54 -20.31
N ILE A 85 14.34 1.17 -20.66
CA ILE A 85 13.43 1.78 -19.69
C ILE A 85 12.78 0.67 -18.86
N ALA A 86 13.04 0.68 -17.55
CA ALA A 86 12.45 -0.28 -16.61
C ALA A 86 10.92 -0.20 -16.67
N PRO A 87 10.22 -1.34 -16.82
CA PRO A 87 8.77 -1.34 -16.84
C PRO A 87 8.26 -0.92 -15.46
N LYS A 88 7.25 -0.04 -15.46
CA LYS A 88 6.68 0.53 -14.24
C LYS A 88 5.23 0.11 -14.09
N LEU A 89 4.82 0.00 -12.84
CA LEU A 89 3.46 -0.31 -12.47
C LEU A 89 2.54 0.88 -12.81
N LEU A 90 1.30 0.62 -13.24
CA LEU A 90 0.39 1.70 -13.62
C LEU A 90 -0.11 2.41 -12.37
N SER A 91 -0.19 3.75 -12.43
CA SER A 91 -0.69 4.56 -11.31
C SER A 91 -2.12 4.15 -10.91
N SER A 92 -2.95 3.78 -11.89
CA SER A 92 -4.33 3.34 -11.67
C SER A 92 -4.44 2.09 -10.79
N GLU A 93 -3.43 1.21 -10.78
CA GLU A 93 -3.45 0.01 -9.94
C GLU A 93 -3.11 0.37 -8.49
N THR A 94 -2.15 1.28 -8.28
CA THR A 94 -1.84 1.85 -6.96
C THR A 94 -3.03 2.66 -6.41
N ASP A 95 -3.74 3.38 -7.28
CA ASP A 95 -4.91 4.18 -6.90
C ASP A 95 -6.06 3.31 -6.37
N LYS A 96 -6.24 2.09 -6.91
CA LYS A 96 -7.22 1.13 -6.39
C LYS A 96 -6.93 0.72 -4.94
N ILE A 97 -5.67 0.49 -4.62
CA ILE A 97 -5.24 0.17 -3.24
C ILE A 97 -5.49 1.34 -2.31
N ASN A 98 -5.16 2.56 -2.74
CA ASN A 98 -5.42 3.79 -1.98
C ASN A 98 -6.92 3.96 -1.71
N LEU A 99 -7.77 3.71 -2.71
CA LEU A 99 -9.22 3.79 -2.58
C LEU A 99 -9.75 2.77 -1.56
N LYS A 100 -9.33 1.50 -1.65
CA LYS A 100 -9.70 0.46 -0.68
C LYS A 100 -9.25 0.82 0.73
N LEU A 101 -8.04 1.35 0.90
CA LEU A 101 -7.59 1.78 2.23
C LEU A 101 -8.42 2.95 2.78
N LYS A 102 -8.87 3.86 1.91
CA LYS A 102 -9.79 4.94 2.30
C LYS A 102 -11.15 4.39 2.74
N GLU A 103 -11.69 3.40 2.03
CA GLU A 103 -12.91 2.70 2.43
C GLU A 103 -12.76 2.04 3.81
N ILE A 104 -11.64 1.34 4.06
CA ILE A 104 -11.33 0.76 5.38
C ILE A 104 -11.31 1.86 6.44
N SER A 105 -10.66 2.98 6.16
CA SER A 105 -10.57 4.14 7.05
C SER A 105 -11.94 4.72 7.40
N GLU A 106 -12.84 4.84 6.43
CA GLU A 106 -14.20 5.34 6.66
C GLU A 106 -15.03 4.38 7.54
N ILE A 107 -14.97 3.08 7.27
CA ILE A 107 -15.66 2.07 8.09
C ILE A 107 -15.07 2.03 9.50
N TYR A 108 -13.75 2.04 9.62
CA TYR A 108 -13.06 2.04 10.90
C TYR A 108 -13.37 3.31 11.72
N SER A 109 -13.49 4.47 11.09
CA SER A 109 -13.95 5.70 11.74
C SER A 109 -15.34 5.53 12.39
N LYS A 110 -16.27 4.88 11.68
CA LYS A 110 -17.61 4.60 12.22
C LYS A 110 -17.54 3.65 13.42
N ILE A 111 -16.65 2.66 13.39
CA ILE A 111 -16.44 1.75 14.50
C ILE A 111 -15.84 2.49 15.70
N LEU A 112 -14.86 3.37 15.48
CA LEU A 112 -14.27 4.22 16.52
C LEU A 112 -15.33 5.08 17.20
N LEU A 113 -16.20 5.74 16.43
CA LEU A 113 -17.29 6.56 16.99
C LEU A 113 -18.34 5.72 17.73
N LYS A 114 -18.62 4.50 17.25
CA LYS A 114 -19.66 3.62 17.83
C LYS A 114 -19.20 2.88 19.08
N LYS A 115 -17.92 2.47 19.13
CA LYS A 115 -17.38 1.60 20.20
C LYS A 115 -16.36 2.29 21.09
N GLY A 116 -15.73 3.36 20.62
CA GLY A 116 -14.87 4.21 21.44
C GLY A 116 -15.73 4.96 22.44
N THR A 117 -15.67 4.52 23.70
CA THR A 117 -16.37 5.24 24.77
C THR A 117 -15.54 6.43 25.24
N TYR A 118 -14.22 6.42 24.96
CA TYR A 118 -13.18 7.41 25.28
C TYR A 118 -13.02 7.77 26.77
N ASN A 119 -13.99 7.40 27.60
CA ASN A 119 -14.01 7.59 29.05
C ASN A 119 -13.13 6.56 29.77
N ILE A 120 -12.85 5.40 29.14
CA ILE A 120 -12.04 4.33 29.72
C ILE A 120 -11.04 3.82 28.67
N ILE A 121 -9.90 4.51 28.56
CA ILE A 121 -8.84 4.25 27.56
C ILE A 121 -8.42 2.77 27.54
N ILE A 122 -8.28 2.14 28.71
CA ILE A 122 -7.86 0.73 28.82
C ILE A 122 -8.91 -0.22 28.23
N LYS A 123 -10.21 0.08 28.39
CA LYS A 123 -11.30 -0.74 27.84
C LYS A 123 -11.31 -0.65 26.31
N ASP A 124 -11.17 0.57 25.78
CA ASP A 124 -11.10 0.82 24.35
C ASP A 124 -9.87 0.15 23.73
N GLN A 125 -8.70 0.30 24.37
CA GLN A 125 -7.47 -0.38 23.95
C GLN A 125 -7.69 -1.90 23.84
N LYS A 126 -8.23 -2.54 24.89
CA LYS A 126 -8.50 -3.99 24.88
C LYS A 126 -9.46 -4.39 23.77
N PHE A 127 -10.49 -3.58 23.51
CA PHE A 127 -11.43 -3.84 22.42
C PHE A 127 -10.74 -3.80 21.05
N PHE A 128 -10.00 -2.74 20.75
CA PHE A 128 -9.34 -2.59 19.44
C PHE A 128 -8.19 -3.58 19.25
N GLU A 129 -7.48 -3.95 20.32
CA GLU A 129 -6.48 -5.02 20.28
C GLU A 129 -7.13 -6.38 19.96
N THR A 130 -8.28 -6.68 20.59
CA THR A 130 -9.06 -7.88 20.29
C THR A 130 -9.58 -7.86 18.85
N LEU A 131 -10.03 -6.70 18.36
CA LEU A 131 -10.51 -6.51 17.00
C LEU A 131 -9.43 -6.84 15.96
N ILE A 132 -8.25 -6.24 16.11
CA ILE A 132 -7.11 -6.43 15.19
C ILE A 132 -6.68 -7.91 15.18
N TYR A 133 -6.57 -8.50 16.37
CA TYR A 133 -6.25 -9.92 16.51
C TYR A 133 -7.30 -10.79 15.80
N PHE A 134 -8.58 -10.56 16.05
CA PHE A 134 -9.67 -11.36 15.52
C PHE A 134 -9.76 -11.27 13.99
N ILE A 135 -9.67 -10.07 13.42
CA ILE A 135 -9.59 -9.86 11.96
C ILE A 135 -8.42 -10.68 11.38
N THR A 136 -7.25 -10.64 12.02
CA THR A 136 -6.08 -11.40 11.58
C THR A 136 -6.35 -12.91 11.56
N GLN A 137 -6.99 -13.46 12.60
CA GLN A 137 -7.31 -14.89 12.68
C GLN A 137 -8.34 -15.32 11.63
N VAL A 138 -9.36 -14.50 11.40
CA VAL A 138 -10.40 -14.78 10.39
C VAL A 138 -9.80 -14.74 8.99
N LEU A 139 -8.96 -13.74 8.68
CA LEU A 139 -8.31 -13.67 7.37
C LEU A 139 -7.36 -14.84 7.13
N LYS A 140 -6.64 -15.34 8.13
CA LYS A 140 -5.76 -16.52 7.96
C LYS A 140 -6.51 -17.76 7.49
N GLU A 141 -7.81 -17.90 7.73
CA GLU A 141 -8.57 -19.06 7.23
C GLU A 141 -8.88 -19.00 5.73
N VAL A 142 -8.93 -17.79 5.15
CA VAL A 142 -9.23 -17.60 3.72
C VAL A 142 -7.97 -17.47 2.85
N PHE A 143 -6.78 -17.34 3.47
CA PHE A 143 -5.50 -17.30 2.77
C PHE A 143 -4.73 -18.61 2.91
N ASP A 144 -3.81 -18.87 1.97
CA ASP A 144 -2.93 -20.03 2.05
C ASP A 144 -1.93 -19.86 3.22
N LYS A 145 -1.51 -20.97 3.85
CA LYS A 145 -0.58 -20.95 5.00
C LYS A 145 0.75 -20.22 4.72
N SER A 146 1.20 -20.22 3.46
CA SER A 146 2.39 -19.48 3.01
C SER A 146 2.25 -17.97 3.21
N ASP A 147 1.02 -17.45 3.17
CA ASP A 147 0.72 -16.03 3.18
C ASP A 147 0.36 -15.51 4.59
N TYR A 148 0.36 -16.38 5.61
CA TYR A 148 -0.03 -15.99 6.97
C TYR A 148 0.83 -14.87 7.54
N LYS A 149 2.14 -14.95 7.30
CA LYS A 149 3.09 -13.91 7.71
C LYS A 149 2.76 -12.58 7.03
N TYR A 150 2.47 -12.63 5.74
CA TYR A 150 2.11 -11.45 4.96
C TYR A 150 0.85 -10.78 5.49
N ILE A 151 -0.22 -11.54 5.69
CA ILE A 151 -1.50 -11.02 6.22
C ILE A 151 -1.29 -10.41 7.60
N GLU A 152 -0.59 -11.10 8.49
CA GLU A 152 -0.35 -10.60 9.84
C GLU A 152 0.49 -9.33 9.84
N GLU A 153 1.53 -9.24 9.03
CA GLU A 153 2.34 -8.02 8.87
C GLU A 153 1.50 -6.87 8.31
N GLU A 154 0.63 -7.14 7.35
CA GLU A 154 -0.18 -6.13 6.68
C GLU A 154 -1.32 -5.59 7.56
N ILE A 155 -2.05 -6.46 8.27
CA ILE A 155 -3.05 -6.04 9.24
C ILE A 155 -2.41 -5.22 10.36
N ASN A 156 -1.27 -5.68 10.89
CA ASN A 156 -0.52 -4.89 11.86
C ASN A 156 -0.09 -3.54 11.30
N ARG A 157 0.32 -3.46 10.03
CA ARG A 157 0.70 -2.19 9.39
C ARG A 157 -0.49 -1.26 9.16
N ILE A 158 -1.67 -1.76 8.83
CA ILE A 158 -2.86 -0.94 8.59
C ILE A 158 -3.33 -0.28 9.90
N PHE A 159 -3.41 -1.06 10.98
CA PHE A 159 -3.94 -0.58 12.26
C PHE A 159 -2.88 0.03 13.16
N ARG A 160 -1.63 -0.45 13.10
CA ARG A 160 -0.50 0.01 13.89
C ARG A 160 0.58 0.60 13.01
N THR A 161 1.48 1.35 13.61
CA THR A 161 2.63 1.91 12.92
C THR A 161 3.75 0.91 12.78
N ASN A 162 4.51 0.97 11.70
CA ASN A 162 5.66 0.10 11.47
C ASN A 162 6.65 0.06 12.64
N PRO A 163 7.00 1.21 13.27
CA PRO A 163 7.77 1.22 14.49
C PRO A 163 7.09 0.51 15.65
N PHE A 164 5.79 0.24 15.64
CA PHE A 164 5.00 -0.46 16.66
C PHE A 164 4.56 -1.88 16.22
N ASN A 165 4.98 -2.31 15.03
CA ASN A 165 4.80 -3.69 14.60
C ASN A 165 5.81 -4.59 15.33
N LEU A 166 5.35 -5.21 16.42
CA LEU A 166 6.17 -6.05 17.30
C LEU A 166 6.79 -7.24 16.59
N LEU A 167 6.10 -7.84 15.62
CA LEU A 167 6.59 -8.98 14.86
C LEU A 167 7.73 -8.59 13.95
N LYS A 168 7.56 -7.48 13.22
CA LYS A 168 8.61 -6.94 12.36
C LYS A 168 9.85 -6.54 13.18
N ARG A 169 9.65 -5.91 14.34
CA ARG A 169 10.75 -5.63 15.29
C ARG A 169 11.44 -6.92 15.75
N LYS A 170 10.67 -7.94 16.14
CA LYS A 170 11.21 -9.21 16.61
C LYS A 170 12.05 -9.88 15.52
N HIS A 171 11.53 -9.94 14.28
CA HIS A 171 12.24 -10.57 13.17
C HIS A 171 13.51 -9.82 12.74
N ILE A 172 13.48 -8.48 12.75
CA ILE A 172 14.67 -7.67 12.49
C ILE A 172 15.69 -7.85 13.61
N ASN A 173 15.26 -7.86 14.87
CA ASN A 173 16.12 -8.15 16.02
C ASN A 173 16.73 -9.56 15.95
N GLU A 174 15.96 -10.58 15.57
CA GLU A 174 16.45 -11.95 15.38
C GLU A 174 17.51 -12.01 14.28
N LYS A 175 17.30 -11.33 13.14
CA LYS A 175 18.33 -11.22 12.08
C LYS A 175 19.60 -10.51 12.56
N ILE A 176 19.47 -9.53 13.45
CA ILE A 176 20.61 -8.82 14.06
C ILE A 176 21.36 -9.76 14.99
N GLU A 177 20.66 -10.46 15.86
CA GLU A 177 21.23 -11.44 16.79
C GLU A 177 21.95 -12.58 16.05
N GLN A 178 21.47 -12.97 14.88
CA GLN A 178 22.13 -13.96 14.03
C GLN A 178 23.38 -13.41 13.30
N LYS A 179 23.37 -12.15 12.86
CA LYS A 179 24.50 -11.53 12.14
C LYS A 179 25.59 -10.97 13.08
N HIS A 180 25.23 -10.66 14.31
CA HIS A 180 26.12 -10.10 15.32
C HIS A 180 26.01 -10.92 16.60
N TYR A 181 26.91 -11.90 16.74
CA TYR A 181 26.94 -12.86 17.85
C TYR A 181 26.92 -12.22 19.27
N GLY A 182 27.36 -10.97 19.43
CA GLY A 182 27.35 -10.23 20.71
C GLY A 182 26.07 -9.42 21.02
N ALA A 183 25.03 -9.50 20.19
CA ALA A 183 23.79 -8.71 20.42
C ALA A 183 22.85 -9.33 21.48
N ARG A 184 23.02 -10.61 21.82
CA ARG A 184 22.20 -11.29 22.84
C ARG A 184 22.51 -10.81 24.26
N ASP A 185 23.78 -10.51 24.55
CA ASP A 185 24.24 -10.10 25.88
C ASP A 185 23.76 -8.69 26.27
N TYR A 186 23.26 -7.92 25.31
CA TYR A 186 22.76 -6.56 25.51
C TYR A 186 21.39 -6.47 26.21
N LYS A 187 20.57 -7.52 26.17
CA LYS A 187 19.21 -7.48 26.74
C LYS A 187 19.13 -7.89 28.21
N VAL A 188 20.15 -8.55 28.74
CA VAL A 188 20.08 -9.25 30.03
C VAL A 188 20.40 -8.34 31.22
N ILE A 189 21.12 -7.23 31.04
CA ILE A 189 21.62 -6.43 32.18
C ILE A 189 20.86 -5.09 32.25
N LYS A 190 19.64 -5.14 32.80
CA LYS A 190 18.89 -3.97 33.31
C LYS A 190 18.99 -3.85 34.83
N HIS A 191 20.03 -4.40 35.45
CA HIS A 191 20.24 -4.19 36.89
C HIS A 191 20.97 -2.87 37.17
N ASP A 192 20.64 -2.34 38.34
CA ASP A 192 20.92 -0.99 38.82
C ASP A 192 22.40 -0.62 38.65
N PHE A 193 22.64 0.40 37.82
CA PHE A 193 23.96 0.96 37.63
C PHE A 193 24.37 1.67 38.93
N ASN A 194 25.27 1.06 39.70
CA ASN A 194 25.92 1.73 40.81
C ASN A 194 27.17 2.46 40.28
N PRO A 195 27.21 3.82 40.30
CA PRO A 195 28.28 4.60 39.69
C PRO A 195 29.64 4.45 40.40
N ASP A 196 29.66 3.89 41.62
CA ASP A 196 30.87 3.76 42.44
C ASP A 196 31.62 2.44 42.26
N ASP A 197 31.10 1.52 41.42
CA ASP A 197 31.72 0.21 41.20
C ASP A 197 32.69 0.25 40.00
N ASP A 198 33.99 0.05 40.20
CA ASP A 198 35.00 0.20 39.13
C ASP A 198 34.88 -0.89 38.04
N LEU A 199 34.28 -2.04 38.35
CA LEU A 199 33.88 -3.04 37.33
C LEU A 199 32.84 -2.46 36.34
N SER A 200 31.96 -1.56 36.80
CA SER A 200 30.91 -0.90 36.02
C SER A 200 31.48 0.06 34.98
N LYS A 201 32.62 0.71 35.23
CA LYS A 201 33.26 1.64 34.27
C LYS A 201 33.87 0.93 33.07
N ASN A 202 34.58 -0.17 33.29
CA ASN A 202 35.13 -0.97 32.20
C ASN A 202 34.01 -1.65 31.39
N GLU A 203 32.95 -2.09 32.06
CA GLU A 203 31.75 -2.60 31.40
C GLU A 203 31.03 -1.50 30.58
N LEU A 204 30.98 -0.27 31.10
CA LEU A 204 30.42 0.89 30.39
C LEU A 204 31.27 1.27 29.16
N ILE A 205 32.60 1.24 29.27
CA ILE A 205 33.52 1.49 28.14
C ILE A 205 33.36 0.39 27.09
N GLN A 206 33.30 -0.88 27.49
CA GLN A 206 32.99 -2.00 26.60
C GLN A 206 31.63 -1.76 25.90
N ARG A 207 30.58 -1.37 26.63
CA ARG A 207 29.27 -1.02 26.04
C ARG A 207 29.37 0.12 25.02
N ILE A 208 30.13 1.18 25.31
CA ILE A 208 30.33 2.30 24.37
C ILE A 208 31.07 1.85 23.11
N LEU A 209 32.10 1.01 23.26
CA LEU A 209 32.88 0.46 22.15
C LEU A 209 32.03 -0.49 21.29
N THR A 210 31.22 -1.37 21.89
CA THR A 210 30.29 -2.24 21.16
C THR A 210 29.19 -1.44 20.46
N ARG A 211 28.68 -0.37 21.08
CA ARG A 211 27.71 0.56 20.43
C ARG A 211 28.30 1.30 19.23
N ARG A 212 29.61 1.59 19.25
CA ARG A 212 30.31 2.19 18.10
C ARG A 212 30.52 1.20 16.96
N GLY A 213 30.61 -0.10 17.25
CA GLY A 213 30.68 -1.19 16.26
C GLY A 213 29.33 -1.63 15.68
N MET A 214 28.21 -1.27 16.31
CA MET A 214 26.87 -1.57 15.81
C MET A 214 26.56 -0.74 14.55
N PRO A 215 26.15 -1.37 13.43
CA PRO A 215 25.83 -0.64 12.20
C PRO A 215 24.71 0.38 12.43
N LYS A 216 24.99 1.68 12.19
CA LYS A 216 23.96 2.75 12.16
C LYS A 216 22.90 2.54 11.06
N SER A 217 23.09 1.55 10.18
CA SER A 217 22.15 1.14 9.12
C SER A 217 20.91 0.41 9.65
N ILE A 218 20.90 -0.02 10.92
CA ILE A 218 19.80 -0.80 11.51
C ILE A 218 18.52 0.04 11.65
N ASP A 219 18.64 1.28 12.15
CA ASP A 219 17.51 2.22 12.17
C ASP A 219 17.00 2.49 10.76
N ARG A 220 17.91 2.52 9.76
CA ARG A 220 17.51 2.67 8.37
C ARG A 220 16.71 1.47 7.88
N GLU A 221 17.01 0.23 8.25
CA GLU A 221 16.29 -0.94 7.71
C GLU A 221 14.83 -1.01 8.19
N MET A 222 14.54 -0.67 9.45
CA MET A 222 13.15 -0.49 9.93
C MET A 222 12.43 0.69 9.28
N MET A 223 13.20 1.68 8.80
CA MET A 223 12.73 2.93 8.23
C MET A 223 12.65 2.95 6.70
N VAL A 224 13.26 1.96 6.05
CA VAL A 224 13.41 1.83 4.59
C VAL A 224 12.52 0.69 4.12
N GLU A 225 11.21 0.82 4.34
CA GLU A 225 10.25 0.15 3.45
C GLU A 225 9.96 1.11 2.30
N LYS A 226 10.51 0.78 1.14
CA LYS A 226 10.41 1.56 -0.10
C LYS A 226 9.26 1.11 -1.00
N SER A 227 8.24 0.43 -0.46
CA SER A 227 7.13 0.01 -1.31
C SER A 227 6.26 1.23 -1.63
N ASN A 228 6.49 1.83 -2.80
CA ASN A 228 5.61 2.88 -3.36
C ASN A 228 4.15 2.39 -3.55
N LEU A 229 3.93 1.08 -3.45
CA LEU A 229 2.64 0.41 -3.58
C LEU A 229 1.79 0.52 -2.30
N LYS A 230 2.43 0.71 -1.14
CA LYS A 230 1.73 0.79 0.14
C LYS A 230 1.41 2.26 0.43
N PRO A 231 0.13 2.63 0.60
CA PRO A 231 -0.27 4.01 0.85
C PRO A 231 0.41 4.56 2.11
N PHE A 232 0.81 5.84 2.08
CA PHE A 232 1.28 6.62 3.23
C PHE A 232 2.59 6.17 3.90
N PHE A 233 3.52 5.59 3.14
CA PHE A 233 4.90 5.45 3.62
C PHE A 233 5.61 6.80 3.72
N ILE A 234 5.48 7.46 4.87
CA ILE A 234 6.43 8.50 5.26
C ILE A 234 7.75 7.79 5.58
N LYS A 235 8.83 8.14 4.86
CA LYS A 235 10.19 7.71 5.21
C LYS A 235 10.41 8.05 6.68
N SER A 236 10.45 7.03 7.51
CA SER A 236 10.61 7.22 8.93
C SER A 236 12.06 7.68 9.16
N THR A 237 12.28 8.87 9.71
CA THR A 237 13.57 9.30 10.27
C THR A 237 13.58 8.98 11.77
N ARG A 238 14.73 9.05 12.45
CA ARG A 238 14.83 8.77 13.91
C ARG A 238 13.77 9.47 14.77
N CYS A 239 13.38 10.69 14.40
CA CYS A 239 12.31 11.44 15.08
C CYS A 239 10.91 11.20 14.48
N ALA A 240 10.81 10.58 13.30
CA ALA A 240 9.54 10.20 12.69
C ALA A 240 8.95 8.92 13.27
N ALA A 241 9.72 8.08 13.97
CA ALA A 241 9.14 6.92 14.67
C ALA A 241 8.18 7.33 15.79
N ILE A 242 8.47 8.44 16.47
CA ILE A 242 7.59 9.07 17.47
C ILE A 242 6.35 9.69 16.81
N ASN A 243 6.49 10.17 15.57
CA ASN A 243 5.42 10.75 14.76
C ASN A 243 4.79 9.75 13.78
N ALA A 244 5.15 8.46 13.85
CA ALA A 244 4.63 7.47 12.93
C ALA A 244 3.19 7.19 13.38
N ARG A 245 2.23 7.45 12.49
CA ARG A 245 0.79 7.19 12.68
C ARG A 245 0.34 6.09 11.73
N SER A 246 -0.64 5.28 12.15
CA SER A 246 -1.05 4.15 11.32
C SER A 246 -1.65 4.71 10.02
N PRO A 247 -1.54 4.00 8.90
CA PRO A 247 -2.11 4.45 7.63
C PRO A 247 -3.58 4.86 7.77
N LEU A 248 -4.37 4.12 8.55
CA LEU A 248 -5.75 4.52 8.84
C LEU A 248 -5.83 5.86 9.58
N ILE A 249 -5.04 6.04 10.63
CA ILE A 249 -5.05 7.30 11.40
C ILE A 249 -4.53 8.47 10.57
N ALA A 250 -3.56 8.27 9.69
CA ALA A 250 -3.05 9.28 8.78
C ALA A 250 -4.10 9.71 7.74
N ILE A 251 -4.98 8.79 7.31
CA ILE A 251 -6.11 9.11 6.43
C ILE A 251 -7.22 9.83 7.20
N MET A 252 -7.62 9.32 8.37
CA MET A 252 -8.73 9.89 9.16
C MET A 252 -8.38 11.27 9.74
N LEU A 253 -7.15 11.42 10.24
CA LEU A 253 -6.71 12.58 11.00
C LEU A 253 -5.34 13.05 10.52
N PRO A 254 -5.20 13.54 9.27
CA PRO A 254 -3.91 13.90 8.72
C PRO A 254 -3.29 15.07 9.49
N SER A 255 -2.02 14.93 9.83
CA SER A 255 -1.19 16.02 10.38
C SER A 255 -1.03 17.15 9.35
N VAL A 256 -0.63 18.34 9.81
CA VAL A 256 -0.41 19.50 8.91
C VAL A 256 0.58 19.15 7.80
N LYS A 257 1.66 18.42 8.12
CA LYS A 257 2.65 17.97 7.14
C LYS A 257 2.07 16.98 6.14
N GLU A 258 1.25 16.03 6.58
CA GLU A 258 0.57 15.07 5.70
C GLU A 258 -0.44 15.76 4.79
N ARG A 259 -1.21 16.72 5.30
CA ARG A 259 -2.12 17.54 4.48
C ARG A 259 -1.37 18.32 3.41
N LEU A 260 -0.26 18.97 3.77
CA LEU A 260 0.58 19.69 2.80
C LEU A 260 1.10 18.74 1.71
N PHE A 261 1.56 17.55 2.08
CA PHE A 261 2.02 16.55 1.11
C PHE A 261 0.89 16.03 0.21
N GLN A 262 -0.31 15.79 0.77
CA GLN A 262 -1.49 15.41 -0.01
C GLN A 262 -1.86 16.52 -1.01
N MET A 263 -1.94 17.77 -0.56
CA MET A 263 -2.22 18.93 -1.43
C MET A 263 -1.16 19.10 -2.52
N GLU A 264 0.13 18.88 -2.21
CA GLU A 264 1.20 18.94 -3.20
C GLU A 264 1.06 17.83 -4.27
N ASN A 265 0.72 16.61 -3.85
CA ASN A 265 0.47 15.50 -4.78
C ASN A 265 -0.77 15.75 -5.64
N GLU A 266 -1.85 16.23 -5.06
CA GLU A 266 -3.06 16.62 -5.78
C GLU A 266 -2.76 17.73 -6.79
N ARG A 267 -1.95 18.73 -6.41
CA ARG A 267 -1.49 19.79 -7.32
C ARG A 267 -0.66 19.22 -8.46
N LYS A 268 0.24 18.27 -8.20
CA LYS A 268 1.03 17.59 -9.24
C LYS A 268 0.14 16.78 -10.19
N GLN A 269 -0.86 16.08 -9.66
CA GLN A 269 -1.82 15.33 -10.47
C GLN A 269 -2.71 16.25 -11.32
N MET A 270 -3.13 17.39 -10.77
CA MET A 270 -3.90 18.40 -11.51
C MET A 270 -3.05 19.01 -12.62
N ALA A 271 -1.79 19.33 -12.33
CA ALA A 271 -0.84 19.83 -13.33
C ALA A 271 -0.58 18.82 -14.44
N SER A 272 -0.41 17.53 -14.12
CA SER A 272 -0.20 16.48 -15.12
C SER A 272 -1.44 16.25 -15.98
N LYS A 273 -2.64 16.27 -15.39
CA LYS A 273 -3.91 16.21 -16.15
C LYS A 273 -4.06 17.40 -17.08
N PHE A 274 -3.64 18.59 -16.65
CA PHE A 274 -3.70 19.81 -17.46
C PHE A 274 -2.72 19.76 -18.64
N THR A 275 -1.47 19.35 -18.42
CA THR A 275 -0.49 19.17 -19.51
C THR A 275 -0.89 18.06 -20.47
N GLN A 276 -1.49 16.97 -19.97
CA GLN A 276 -2.00 15.91 -20.84
C GLN A 276 -3.19 16.37 -21.69
N LYS A 277 -4.11 17.18 -21.13
CA LYS A 277 -5.18 17.83 -21.90
C LYS A 277 -4.62 18.79 -22.95
N GLN A 278 -3.64 19.63 -22.60
CA GLN A 278 -2.99 20.52 -23.56
C GLN A 278 -2.30 19.76 -24.68
N LYS A 279 -1.60 18.67 -24.36
CA LYS A 279 -0.98 17.80 -25.38
C LYS A 279 -2.03 17.21 -26.32
N HIS A 280 -3.14 16.71 -25.78
CA HIS A 280 -4.22 16.16 -26.60
C HIS A 280 -4.88 17.22 -27.51
N VAL A 281 -4.99 18.47 -27.04
CA VAL A 281 -5.46 19.59 -27.87
C VAL A 281 -4.45 19.91 -28.96
N LYS A 282 -3.16 19.95 -28.63
CA LYS A 282 -2.09 20.21 -29.60
C LYS A 282 -2.00 19.12 -30.66
N ASP A 283 -2.05 17.85 -30.26
CA ASP A 283 -2.03 16.70 -31.18
C ASP A 283 -3.26 16.72 -32.11
N LYS A 284 -4.43 17.14 -31.61
CA LYS A 284 -5.61 17.39 -32.46
C LYS A 284 -5.34 18.53 -33.45
N VAL A 285 -4.84 19.68 -33.00
CA VAL A 285 -4.57 20.81 -33.89
C VAL A 285 -3.55 20.43 -34.97
N GLU A 286 -2.47 19.74 -34.62
CA GLU A 286 -1.48 19.22 -35.58
C GLU A 286 -2.10 18.26 -36.59
N PHE A 287 -2.97 17.33 -36.15
CA PHE A 287 -3.71 16.46 -37.05
C PHE A 287 -4.56 17.25 -38.05
N TRP A 288 -5.27 18.29 -37.60
CA TRP A 288 -6.11 19.12 -38.47
C TRP A 288 -5.28 19.92 -39.47
N ILE A 289 -4.13 20.45 -39.06
CA ILE A 289 -3.18 21.15 -39.96
C ILE A 289 -2.70 20.19 -41.05
N GLN A 290 -2.26 18.99 -40.66
CA GLN A 290 -1.77 17.98 -41.60
C GLN A 290 -2.86 17.53 -42.59
N ASP A 291 -4.10 17.35 -42.12
CA ASP A 291 -5.23 17.01 -43.00
C ASP A 291 -5.51 18.14 -44.02
N LEU A 292 -5.41 19.41 -43.58
CA LEU A 292 -5.60 20.57 -44.44
C LEU A 292 -4.51 20.67 -45.52
N GLU A 293 -3.25 20.47 -45.15
CA GLU A 293 -2.12 20.43 -46.09
C GLU A 293 -2.28 19.30 -47.11
N ASN A 294 -2.69 18.11 -46.65
CA ASN A 294 -2.96 16.95 -47.51
C ASN A 294 -4.12 17.20 -48.49
N ARG A 295 -5.14 17.97 -48.09
CA ARG A 295 -6.22 18.37 -49.01
C ARG A 295 -5.72 19.38 -50.04
N GLN A 296 -4.90 20.35 -49.64
CA GLN A 296 -4.34 21.34 -50.57
C GLN A 296 -3.41 20.71 -51.61
N THR A 297 -2.59 19.72 -51.22
CA THR A 297 -1.72 19.00 -52.16
C THR A 297 -2.52 18.17 -53.16
N ARG A 298 -3.62 17.52 -52.73
CA ARG A 298 -4.54 16.83 -53.64
C ARG A 298 -5.15 17.78 -54.67
N ILE A 299 -5.67 18.94 -54.24
CA ILE A 299 -6.25 19.94 -55.15
C ILE A 299 -5.21 20.45 -56.16
N LYS A 300 -3.97 20.71 -55.73
CA LYS A 300 -2.88 21.12 -56.64
C LYS A 300 -2.56 20.04 -57.67
N SER A 301 -2.47 18.78 -57.26
CA SER A 301 -2.21 17.65 -58.17
C SER A 301 -3.35 17.40 -59.16
N GLU A 302 -4.60 17.69 -58.80
CA GLU A 302 -5.75 17.62 -59.70
C GLU A 302 -5.73 18.75 -60.74
N HIS A 303 -5.30 19.95 -60.36
CA HIS A 303 -5.15 21.06 -61.29
C HIS A 303 -4.01 20.85 -62.29
N GLU A 304 -2.86 20.32 -61.85
CA GLU A 304 -1.75 19.99 -62.76
C GLU A 304 -2.14 18.90 -63.77
N ASN A 305 -2.84 17.85 -63.33
CA ASN A 305 -3.33 16.79 -64.21
C ASN A 305 -4.40 17.25 -65.22
N ASN A 306 -5.19 18.26 -64.88
CA ASN A 306 -6.17 18.83 -65.81
C ASN A 306 -5.53 19.77 -66.84
N HIS A 307 -4.44 20.45 -66.49
CA HIS A 307 -3.73 21.31 -67.44
C HIS A 307 -3.01 20.49 -68.52
N ASP A 308 -2.47 19.32 -68.20
CA ASP A 308 -1.85 18.43 -69.21
C ASP A 308 -2.87 17.81 -70.17
N LYS A 309 -4.07 17.47 -69.69
CA LYS A 309 -5.15 16.97 -70.57
C LYS A 309 -5.66 18.02 -71.56
N SER A 310 -5.58 19.32 -71.24
CA SER A 310 -5.95 20.41 -72.15
C SER A 310 -4.94 20.64 -73.30
N LYS A 311 -3.66 20.26 -73.14
CA LYS A 311 -2.66 20.37 -74.21
C LYS A 311 -2.73 19.24 -75.23
N ILE A 312 -3.29 18.09 -74.87
CA ILE A 312 -3.38 16.91 -75.75
C ILE A 312 -4.55 17.02 -76.75
N LYS A 313 -5.60 17.82 -76.47
CA LYS A 313 -6.77 17.94 -77.36
C LYS A 313 -6.65 18.93 -78.52
N ASN A 314 -5.54 19.68 -78.66
CA ASN A 314 -5.39 20.72 -79.69
C ASN A 314 -4.51 20.35 -80.90
N LYS A 315 -4.21 19.06 -81.12
CA LYS A 315 -3.41 18.60 -82.28
C LYS A 315 -4.14 17.68 -83.26
N GLY A 316 -5.48 17.62 -83.23
CA GLY A 316 -6.26 16.65 -83.99
C GLY A 316 -7.31 17.26 -84.92
N SER A 317 -6.94 18.22 -85.77
CA SER A 317 -7.84 18.68 -86.85
C SER A 317 -7.06 19.36 -87.98
N GLN A 318 -6.22 18.59 -88.67
CA GLN A 318 -5.74 18.89 -90.02
C GLN A 318 -5.60 17.59 -90.80
N SER A 319 -6.64 17.22 -91.55
CA SER A 319 -6.61 16.68 -92.92
C SER A 319 -7.93 15.97 -93.19
N PHE A 320 -8.66 16.41 -94.20
CA PHE A 320 -9.45 15.61 -95.14
C PHE A 320 -10.27 16.57 -96.01
N CYS A 321 -9.70 16.93 -97.17
CA CYS A 321 -10.44 17.30 -98.37
C CYS A 321 -9.77 16.56 -99.53
N GLN A 322 -10.47 15.57 -100.07
CA GLN A 322 -10.36 15.06 -101.42
C GLN A 322 -11.77 15.04 -102.00
#